data_AF-A0A0V0H369-F1
#
_entry.id   AF-A0A0V0H369-F1
#
_cell.length_a   1.000
_cell.length_b   1.000
_cell.length_c   1.000
_cell.angle_alpha   90.00
_cell.angle_beta   90.00
_cell.angle_gamma   90.00
#
_symmetry.space_group_name_H-M   'P 1'
#
loop_
_entity.id
_entity.type
_entity.pdbx_description
1 polymer ?
#
loop_
_entity_poly.entity_id
_entity_poly.type
_entity_poly.pdbx_seq_one_letter_code
_entity_poly.pdbx_strand_id
1 'polypeptide(L)'
;MDSARGWFQKLSSTKKDPMAGDGKPPSAEEASNITKQRVAAAKQYIEKHYKEQMKNLQERKERRVLLEQKLADADVSQEDQTNLLKFLEKKETEYMRLQRHKMGADDFELLTMIGKGAFGEVRICREKQ
;
A
#
# COMPACT_ATOMS: atom_id res chain seq x y z
N MET A 1 22.99 11.97 10.24
CA MET A 1 21.60 11.93 9.71
C MET A 1 20.83 10.99 10.60
N ASP A 2 20.33 11.49 11.73
CA ASP A 2 19.57 10.69 12.70
C ASP A 2 18.49 11.58 13.33
N SER A 3 17.34 11.69 12.65
CA SER A 3 16.19 12.45 13.15
C SER A 3 14.90 11.67 12.92
N ALA A 4 14.82 10.49 13.52
CA ALA A 4 13.61 9.66 13.51
C ALA A 4 13.40 8.87 14.82
N ARG A 5 14.01 9.31 15.94
CA ARG A 5 13.86 8.64 17.25
C ARG A 5 13.12 9.46 18.31
N GLY A 6 12.71 10.69 17.99
CA GLY A 6 12.21 11.66 18.99
C GLY A 6 10.74 11.54 19.42
N TRP A 7 9.90 10.75 18.73
CA TRP A 7 8.48 10.66 19.08
C TRP A 7 8.17 9.68 20.23
N PHE A 8 9.08 8.77 20.55
CA PHE A 8 8.79 7.68 21.49
C PHE A 8 9.14 7.96 22.96
N GLN A 9 9.76 9.10 23.28
CA GLN A 9 10.23 9.41 24.65
C GLN A 9 9.29 10.30 25.46
N LYS A 10 8.19 10.79 24.88
CA LYS A 10 7.27 11.73 25.54
C LYS A 10 6.01 11.07 26.11
N LEU A 11 6.14 9.82 26.58
CA LEU A 11 5.07 9.10 27.27
C LEU A 11 5.59 8.27 28.46
N SER A 12 6.63 8.75 29.16
CA SER A 12 7.23 8.01 30.28
C SER A 12 7.44 8.84 31.54
N SER A 13 6.61 9.85 31.78
CA SER A 13 6.68 10.68 32.98
C SER A 13 5.34 10.82 33.69
N THR A 14 4.77 9.69 34.15
CA THR A 14 3.89 9.68 35.31
C THR A 14 4.15 8.44 36.16
N LYS A 15 4.70 8.70 37.36
CA LYS A 15 4.76 7.94 38.62
C LYS A 15 4.58 6.40 38.61
N LYS A 16 5.59 5.73 39.15
CA LYS A 16 5.56 4.36 39.70
C LYS A 16 4.57 4.28 40.89
N ASP A 17 3.68 3.31 40.86
CA ASP A 17 3.13 2.63 42.05
C ASP A 17 3.42 1.12 41.91
N PRO A 18 3.74 0.40 43.00
CA PRO A 18 3.97 -1.04 42.95
C PRO A 18 2.69 -1.78 43.34
N MET A 19 2.08 -2.52 42.42
CA MET A 19 1.13 -3.57 42.79
C MET A 19 1.29 -4.78 41.87
N ALA A 20 1.64 -5.90 42.50
CA ALA A 20 1.47 -7.24 41.97
C ALA A 20 -0.01 -7.47 41.61
N GLY A 21 -0.27 -8.14 40.49
CA GLY A 21 -1.64 -8.48 40.10
C GLY A 21 -1.68 -9.39 38.87
N ASP A 22 -1.89 -10.67 39.13
CA ASP A 22 -2.58 -11.67 38.32
C ASP A 22 -2.39 -11.69 36.79
N GLY A 23 -1.68 -12.73 36.33
CA GLY A 23 -1.85 -13.31 35.01
C GLY A 23 -3.21 -14.02 34.88
N LYS A 24 -4.30 -13.25 34.91
CA LYS A 24 -5.63 -13.73 34.59
C LYS A 24 -5.88 -13.42 33.10
N PRO A 25 -6.15 -14.43 32.23
CA PRO A 25 -6.62 -14.13 30.90
C PRO A 25 -7.86 -13.23 31.05
N PRO A 26 -7.99 -12.13 30.27
CA PRO A 26 -9.16 -11.29 30.37
C PRO A 26 -10.37 -12.20 30.19
N SER A 27 -11.19 -12.25 31.25
CA SER A 27 -12.49 -12.92 31.23
C SER A 27 -13.17 -12.56 29.93
N ALA A 28 -13.58 -13.57 29.16
CA ALA A 28 -14.28 -13.40 27.90
C ALA A 28 -15.67 -12.79 28.17
N GLU A 29 -15.74 -11.52 28.57
CA GLU A 29 -16.87 -10.69 28.22
C GLU A 29 -16.97 -10.77 26.71
N GLU A 30 -18.02 -11.42 26.22
CA GLU A 30 -18.21 -11.64 24.80
C GLU A 30 -18.19 -10.29 24.08
N ALA A 31 -17.07 -10.01 23.40
CA ALA A 31 -16.93 -8.78 22.64
C ALA A 31 -18.15 -8.63 21.70
N SER A 32 -18.66 -7.40 21.60
CA SER A 32 -19.83 -7.12 20.75
C SER A 32 -19.65 -7.67 19.33
N ASN A 33 -20.74 -8.04 18.67
CA ASN A 33 -20.69 -8.56 17.30
C ASN A 33 -19.98 -7.59 16.33
N ILE A 34 -20.15 -6.27 16.54
CA ILE A 34 -19.46 -5.22 15.79
C ILE A 34 -17.94 -5.33 16.00
N THR A 35 -17.50 -5.52 17.23
CA THR A 35 -16.08 -5.70 17.55
C THR A 35 -15.52 -6.96 16.90
N LYS A 36 -16.24 -8.09 16.96
CA LYS A 36 -15.84 -9.35 16.31
C LYS A 36 -15.68 -9.19 14.79
N GLN A 37 -16.61 -8.52 14.12
CA GLN A 37 -16.53 -8.23 12.68
C GLN A 37 -15.34 -7.33 12.34
N ARG A 38 -15.11 -6.26 13.11
CA ARG A 38 -13.96 -5.36 12.92
C ARG A 38 -12.63 -6.10 13.11
N VAL A 39 -12.53 -6.99 14.10
CA VAL A 39 -11.34 -7.82 14.32
C VAL A 39 -11.11 -8.76 13.14
N ALA A 40 -12.16 -9.42 12.63
CA ALA A 40 -12.05 -10.28 11.45
C ALA A 40 -11.60 -9.50 10.20
N ALA A 41 -12.20 -8.34 9.94
CA ALA A 41 -11.83 -7.48 8.82
C ALA A 41 -10.39 -6.96 8.95
N ALA A 42 -9.97 -6.54 10.15
CA ALA A 42 -8.61 -6.08 10.41
C ALA A 42 -7.59 -7.20 10.20
N LYS A 43 -7.87 -8.42 10.70
CA LYS A 43 -7.01 -9.59 10.48
C LYS A 43 -6.84 -9.89 8.99
N GLN A 44 -7.93 -9.96 8.25
CA GLN A 44 -7.90 -10.18 6.80
C GLN A 44 -7.13 -9.08 6.06
N TYR A 45 -7.35 -7.82 6.44
CA TYR A 45 -6.64 -6.69 5.85
C TYR A 45 -5.13 -6.80 6.07
N ILE A 46 -4.69 -7.07 7.30
CA ILE A 46 -3.27 -7.21 7.64
C ILE A 46 -2.64 -8.36 6.87
N GLU A 47 -3.27 -9.55 6.88
CA GLU A 47 -2.76 -10.71 6.15
C GLU A 47 -2.63 -10.43 4.65
N LYS A 48 -3.66 -9.83 4.04
CA LYS A 48 -3.65 -9.46 2.62
C LYS A 48 -2.56 -8.43 2.33
N HIS A 49 -2.45 -7.39 3.17
CA HIS A 49 -1.45 -6.33 2.99
C HIS A 49 -0.04 -6.89 2.95
N TYR A 50 0.36 -7.72 3.91
CA TYR A 50 1.72 -8.28 3.92
C TYR A 50 1.96 -9.28 2.79
N LYS A 51 0.95 -10.09 2.40
CA LYS A 51 1.05 -10.98 1.24
C LYS A 51 1.29 -10.20 -0.06
N GLU A 52 0.52 -9.13 -0.29
CA GLU A 52 0.66 -8.27 -1.46
C GLU A 52 2.01 -7.53 -1.45
N GLN A 53 2.43 -7.02 -0.30
CA GLN A 53 3.73 -6.35 -0.17
C GLN A 53 4.90 -7.27 -0.50
N MET A 54 4.89 -8.52 -0.03
CA MET A 54 5.92 -9.51 -0.35
C MET A 54 5.90 -9.89 -1.83
N LYS A 55 4.70 -10.08 -2.41
CA LYS A 55 4.54 -10.35 -3.83
C LYS A 55 5.09 -9.20 -4.68
N ASN A 56 4.71 -7.96 -4.39
CA ASN A 56 5.18 -6.78 -5.12
C ASN A 56 6.72 -6.63 -5.06
N LEU A 57 7.32 -6.89 -3.89
CA LEU A 57 8.77 -6.87 -3.73
C LEU A 57 9.45 -7.94 -4.59
N GLN A 58 8.91 -9.16 -4.59
CA GLN A 58 9.44 -10.28 -5.35
C GLN A 58 9.36 -10.02 -6.86
N GLU A 59 8.20 -9.60 -7.35
CA GLU A 59 8.02 -9.26 -8.77
C GLU A 59 8.95 -8.12 -9.21
N ARG A 60 9.20 -7.12 -8.33
CA ARG A 60 10.15 -6.04 -8.63
C ARG A 60 11.58 -6.55 -8.79
N LYS A 61 12.00 -7.51 -7.95
CA LYS A 61 13.31 -8.16 -8.08
C LYS A 61 13.40 -8.98 -9.35
N GLU A 62 12.36 -9.75 -9.66
CA GLU A 62 12.30 -10.58 -10.86
C GLU A 62 12.39 -9.74 -12.14
N ARG A 63 11.65 -8.63 -12.23
CA ARG A 63 11.74 -7.71 -13.38
C ARG A 63 13.13 -7.14 -13.58
N ARG A 64 13.83 -6.83 -12.49
CA ARG A 64 15.23 -6.37 -12.54
C ARG A 64 16.18 -7.47 -13.01
N VAL A 65 16.10 -8.66 -12.43
CA VAL A 65 16.95 -9.81 -12.80
C VAL A 65 16.74 -10.19 -14.26
N LEU A 66 15.49 -10.20 -14.74
CA LEU A 66 15.18 -10.47 -16.14
C LEU A 66 15.77 -9.43 -17.09
N LEU A 67 15.82 -8.15 -16.69
CA LEU A 67 16.48 -7.12 -17.49
C LEU A 67 18.00 -7.30 -17.48
N GLU A 68 18.59 -7.57 -16.31
CA GLU A 68 20.04 -7.80 -16.17
C GLU A 68 20.50 -9.02 -17.00
N GLN A 69 19.72 -10.11 -17.01
CA GLN A 69 20.00 -11.27 -17.86
C GLN A 69 19.95 -10.92 -19.34
N LYS A 70 18.90 -10.22 -19.79
CA LYS A 70 18.79 -9.78 -21.20
C LYS A 70 19.90 -8.83 -21.62
N LEU A 71 20.38 -7.99 -20.70
CA LEU A 71 21.51 -7.09 -20.95
C LEU A 71 22.85 -7.81 -20.95
N ALA A 72 22.98 -8.95 -20.25
CA ALA A 72 24.18 -9.78 -20.30
C ALA A 72 24.23 -10.62 -21.59
N ASP A 73 23.07 -11.07 -22.08
CA ASP A 73 22.96 -11.80 -23.34
C ASP A 73 23.13 -10.89 -24.58
N ALA A 74 22.81 -9.61 -24.44
CA ALA A 74 22.96 -8.61 -25.48
C ALA A 74 24.32 -7.91 -25.34
N ASP A 75 25.08 -7.83 -26.43
CA ASP A 75 26.40 -7.19 -26.45
C ASP A 75 26.26 -5.64 -26.53
N VAL A 76 25.61 -5.06 -25.51
CA VAL A 76 25.28 -3.63 -25.43
C VAL A 76 26.37 -2.86 -24.70
N SER A 77 26.59 -1.59 -25.08
CA SER A 77 27.55 -0.72 -24.42
C SER A 77 27.23 -0.53 -22.92
N GLN A 78 28.26 -0.32 -22.09
CA GLN A 78 28.06 -0.10 -20.64
C GLN A 78 27.19 1.13 -20.33
N GLU A 79 27.26 2.16 -21.19
CA GLU A 79 26.44 3.36 -21.06
C GLU A 79 24.96 3.04 -21.29
N ASP A 80 24.65 2.29 -22.35
CA ASP A 80 23.29 1.87 -22.66
C ASP A 80 22.70 0.95 -21.59
N GLN A 81 23.51 0.00 -21.07
CA GLN A 81 23.11 -0.86 -19.94
C GLN A 81 22.71 0.00 -18.72
N THR A 82 23.53 0.99 -18.38
CA THR A 82 23.27 1.90 -17.26
C THR A 82 22.01 2.74 -17.49
N ASN A 83 21.80 3.21 -18.72
CA ASN A 83 20.63 4.00 -19.10
C ASN A 83 19.33 3.17 -19.02
N LEU A 84 19.37 1.91 -19.48
CA LEU A 84 18.22 1.00 -19.40
C LEU A 84 17.85 0.65 -17.95
N LEU A 85 18.84 0.43 -17.08
CA LEU A 85 18.59 0.22 -15.65
C LEU A 85 17.95 1.44 -14.99
N LYS A 86 18.47 2.64 -15.25
CA LYS A 86 17.86 3.90 -14.76
C LYS A 86 16.43 4.08 -15.28
N PHE A 87 16.16 3.69 -16.52
CA PHE A 87 14.81 3.77 -17.08
C PHE A 87 13.85 2.79 -16.40
N LEU A 88 14.30 1.57 -16.09
CA LEU A 88 13.52 0.62 -15.29
C LEU A 88 13.20 1.19 -13.91
N GLU A 89 14.17 1.80 -13.23
CA GLU A 89 13.96 2.43 -11.92
C GLU A 89 12.92 3.56 -11.97
N LYS A 90 12.97 4.41 -13.00
CA LYS A 90 11.96 5.45 -13.23
C LYS A 90 10.57 4.84 -13.42
N LYS A 91 10.44 3.80 -14.24
CA LYS A 91 9.17 3.10 -14.46
C LYS A 91 8.60 2.48 -13.19
N GLU A 92 9.43 1.82 -12.37
CA GLU A 92 9.00 1.26 -11.08
C GLU A 92 8.52 2.37 -10.12
N THR A 93 9.20 3.52 -10.13
CA THR A 93 8.82 4.67 -9.30
C THR A 93 7.46 5.25 -9.71
N GLU A 94 7.25 5.43 -11.03
CA GLU A 94 5.95 5.88 -11.55
C GLU A 94 4.84 4.86 -11.28
N TYR A 95 5.12 3.57 -11.42
CA TYR A 95 4.15 2.51 -11.08
C TYR A 95 3.71 2.60 -9.61
N MET A 96 4.66 2.75 -8.69
CA MET A 96 4.35 2.92 -7.26
C MET A 96 3.58 4.22 -6.98
N ARG A 97 3.80 5.27 -7.78
CA ARG A 97 3.07 6.54 -7.68
C ARG A 97 1.62 6.37 -8.14
N LEU A 98 1.40 5.71 -9.29
CA LEU A 98 0.07 5.38 -9.80
C LEU A 98 -0.72 4.49 -8.83
N GLN A 99 -0.08 3.50 -8.20
CA GLN A 99 -0.74 2.66 -7.19
C GLN A 99 -1.24 3.44 -5.96
N ARG A 100 -0.59 4.57 -5.61
CA ARG A 100 -1.04 5.44 -4.52
C ARG A 100 -2.16 6.38 -4.94
N HIS A 101 -2.31 6.62 -6.25
CA HIS A 101 -3.37 7.47 -6.78
C HIS A 101 -4.71 6.74 -6.66
N LYS A 102 -5.61 7.29 -5.84
CA LYS A 102 -6.97 6.76 -5.68
C LYS A 102 -7.90 7.64 -6.49
N MET A 103 -8.32 7.15 -7.66
CA MET A 103 -9.29 7.88 -8.48
C MET A 103 -10.69 7.81 -7.83
N GLY A 104 -11.34 8.96 -7.71
CA GLY A 104 -12.71 9.13 -7.26
C GLY A 104 -13.60 9.72 -8.35
N ALA A 105 -14.88 9.91 -8.05
CA ALA A 105 -15.81 10.53 -9.00
C ALA A 105 -15.44 11.99 -9.35
N ASP A 106 -14.76 12.68 -8.43
CA ASP A 106 -14.37 14.09 -8.59
C ASP A 106 -13.26 14.31 -9.64
N ASP A 107 -12.48 13.26 -9.94
CA ASP A 107 -11.42 13.29 -10.97
C ASP A 107 -11.98 13.30 -12.39
N PHE A 108 -13.31 13.24 -12.53
CA PHE A 108 -13.98 13.18 -13.82
C PHE A 108 -14.86 14.41 -14.06
N GLU A 109 -14.83 14.90 -15.30
CA GLU A 109 -15.75 15.89 -15.85
C GLU A 109 -16.92 15.15 -16.50
N LEU A 110 -18.13 15.40 -16.00
CA LEU A 110 -19.36 14.77 -16.48
C LEU A 110 -19.84 15.51 -17.73
N LEU A 111 -19.84 14.83 -18.88
CA LEU A 111 -20.22 15.42 -20.15
C LEU A 111 -21.71 15.23 -20.42
N THR A 112 -22.08 14.10 -21.02
CA THR A 112 -23.45 13.84 -21.47
C THR A 112 -24.00 12.60 -20.80
N MET A 113 -25.25 12.67 -20.33
CA MET A 113 -26.00 11.51 -19.85
C MET A 113 -26.47 10.67 -21.03
N ILE A 114 -26.12 9.39 -21.03
CA ILE A 114 -26.51 8.43 -22.08
C ILE A 114 -27.81 7.73 -21.69
N GLY A 115 -28.00 7.44 -20.40
CA GLY A 115 -29.21 6.75 -19.94
C GLY A 115 -29.40 6.79 -18.44
N LYS A 116 -30.65 6.60 -18.02
CA LYS A 116 -31.07 6.54 -16.61
C LYS A 116 -31.97 5.33 -16.39
N GLY A 117 -31.64 4.51 -15.39
CA GLY A 117 -32.41 3.33 -14.99
C GLY A 117 -32.80 3.38 -13.52
N ALA A 118 -33.38 2.29 -13.01
CA ALA A 118 -33.80 2.18 -11.60
C ALA A 118 -32.62 2.25 -10.61
N PHE A 119 -31.42 1.86 -11.05
CA PHE A 119 -30.22 1.74 -10.19
C PHE A 119 -29.24 2.92 -10.33
N GLY A 120 -29.51 3.88 -11.22
CA GLY A 120 -28.63 5.03 -11.41
C GLY A 120 -28.65 5.58 -12.83
N GLU A 121 -27.71 6.48 -13.09
CA GLU A 121 -27.49 7.13 -14.38
C GLU A 121 -26.10 6.81 -14.93
N VAL A 122 -26.02 6.68 -16.25
CA VAL A 122 -24.77 6.44 -16.98
C VAL A 122 -24.44 7.69 -17.77
N ARG A 123 -23.23 8.21 -17.56
CA ARG A 123 -22.72 9.42 -18.21
C ARG A 123 -21.41 9.13 -18.92
N ILE A 124 -21.18 9.82 -20.03
CA ILE A 124 -19.84 9.96 -20.61
C ILE A 124 -19.08 10.93 -19.72
N CYS A 125 -17.89 10.53 -19.30
CA CYS A 125 -17.00 11.36 -18.51
C CYS A 125 -15.65 11.52 -19.20
N ARG A 126 -15.00 12.67 -18.99
CA ARG A 126 -13.61 12.92 -19.34
C ARG A 126 -12.77 12.97 -18.06
N GLU A 127 -11.61 12.34 -18.05
CA GLU A 127 -10.66 12.47 -16.94
C GLU A 127 -10.13 13.91 -16.89
N LYS A 128 -10.22 14.54 -15.72
CA LYS A 128 -9.59 15.84 -15.48
C LYS A 128 -8.09 15.59 -15.31
N GLN A 129 -7.31 16.03 -16.30
CA GLN A 129 -5.84 15.98 -16.23
C GLN A 129 -5.29 16.90 -15.14
#